data_AF-A0A7K8E412-F1
#
_entry.id   AF-A0A7K8E412-F1
#
_cell.length_a   1.000
_cell.length_b   1.000
_cell.length_c   1.000
_cell.angle_alpha   90.00
_cell.angle_beta   90.00
_cell.angle_gamma   90.00
#
_symmetry.space_group_name_H-M   'P 1'
#
loop_
_entity.id
_entity.type
_entity.pdbx_description
1 polymer ?
#
loop_
_entity_poly.entity_id
_entity_poly.type
_entity_poly.pdbx_seq_one_letter_code
_entity_poly.pdbx_strand_id
1 'polypeptide(L)'
;QELNLPVVGSQLVGLVPKKAMLDAAEFYIKKEKLFILEEEQKIRLVVNRLGLDSLSPFHPRERIIEYLVEAGEVDGGLVAKPLGAFVRAVGARSAAPGGGSVSAAAGALGAALGSMVGLMSYGKRQFEDLDPIMRKLIPPFHQAMEELVAMVDADSRAFSSYMEAMKLPKNTPEEQERRTAAMQQGLKTAVGVPYGLAEKVSGLWPALKELARHCNLACKSDVQVAAKMLEAAVFGAYFNVTINLKDIADDKFKRVMSQKVSGMLEEAKQGSAVVLALLDKRVA
;
A
#
# COMPACT_ATOMS: atom_id res chain seq x y z
N GLN A 1 -16.90 17.27 35.54
CA GLN A 1 -15.64 17.56 36.26
C GLN A 1 -16.00 17.54 37.73
N GLU A 2 -15.61 16.50 38.46
CA GLU A 2 -16.12 16.26 39.82
C GLU A 2 -15.24 16.84 40.94
N LEU A 3 -13.95 17.12 40.68
CA LEU A 3 -12.99 17.49 41.74
C LEU A 3 -12.19 18.78 41.51
N ASN A 4 -12.41 19.52 40.43
CA ASN A 4 -11.69 20.78 40.11
C ASN A 4 -10.15 20.72 40.19
N LEU A 5 -9.54 19.54 39.99
CA LEU A 5 -8.09 19.36 39.94
C LEU A 5 -7.57 19.48 38.50
N PRO A 6 -6.50 20.27 38.24
CA PRO A 6 -5.91 20.37 36.92
C PRO A 6 -5.11 19.11 36.56
N VAL A 7 -5.21 18.67 35.30
CA VAL A 7 -4.38 17.62 34.72
C VAL A 7 -3.37 18.28 33.78
N VAL A 8 -2.06 18.10 34.03
CA VAL A 8 -0.96 18.81 33.34
C VAL A 8 -0.17 17.92 32.37
N GLY A 9 -0.85 16.95 31.76
CA GLY A 9 -0.27 15.98 30.82
C GLY A 9 0.06 14.63 31.47
N SER A 10 0.96 13.88 30.85
CA SER A 10 1.29 12.51 31.26
C SER A 10 2.70 12.11 30.81
N GLN A 11 3.14 10.91 31.18
CA GLN A 11 4.39 10.34 30.70
C GLN A 11 4.20 8.86 30.42
N LEU A 12 4.76 8.39 29.31
CA LEU A 12 4.85 6.98 29.01
C LEU A 12 6.18 6.44 29.53
N VAL A 13 6.12 5.40 30.35
CA VAL A 13 7.31 4.73 30.92
C VAL A 13 7.63 3.49 30.09
N GLY A 14 8.87 3.41 29.59
CA GLY A 14 9.33 2.29 28.77
C GLY A 14 8.94 2.43 27.29
N LEU A 15 8.53 1.31 26.70
CA LEU A 15 8.20 1.21 25.28
C LEU A 15 6.69 1.08 25.07
N VAL A 16 6.20 1.60 23.96
CA VAL A 16 4.79 1.54 23.56
C VAL A 16 4.63 0.87 22.19
N PRO A 17 3.61 0.01 22.01
CA PRO A 17 3.25 -0.47 20.67
C PRO A 17 2.74 0.67 19.79
N LYS A 18 3.18 0.73 18.53
CA LYS A 18 2.74 1.74 17.55
C LYS A 18 1.23 1.79 17.42
N LYS A 19 0.59 0.61 17.41
CA LYS A 19 -0.87 0.49 17.33
C LYS A 19 -1.59 1.27 18.43
N ALA A 20 -1.12 1.23 19.67
CA ALA A 20 -1.75 1.94 20.78
C ALA A 20 -1.73 3.47 20.56
N MET A 21 -0.63 3.99 20.00
CA MET A 21 -0.53 5.40 19.63
C MET A 21 -1.45 5.76 18.46
N LEU A 22 -1.54 4.90 17.44
CA LEU A 22 -2.42 5.12 16.29
C LEU A 22 -3.90 5.08 16.66
N ASP A 23 -4.31 4.14 17.51
CA ASP A 23 -5.69 4.04 18.03
C ASP A 23 -6.07 5.31 18.82
N ALA A 24 -5.13 5.84 19.62
CA ALA A 24 -5.32 7.11 20.31
C ALA A 24 -5.42 8.29 19.33
N ALA A 25 -4.63 8.30 18.26
CA ALA A 25 -4.70 9.33 17.24
C ALA A 25 -6.07 9.34 16.55
N GLU A 26 -6.59 8.16 16.18
CA GLU A 26 -7.91 8.02 15.57
C GLU A 26 -9.03 8.54 16.47
N PHE A 27 -8.93 8.31 17.78
CA PHE A 27 -9.87 8.86 18.76
C PHE A 27 -9.90 10.40 18.71
N TYR A 28 -8.75 11.07 18.78
CA TYR A 28 -8.68 12.52 18.74
C TYR A 28 -9.08 13.10 17.38
N ILE A 29 -8.67 12.46 16.29
CA ILE A 29 -9.07 12.85 14.92
C ILE A 29 -10.59 12.84 14.79
N LYS A 30 -11.26 11.79 15.28
CA LYS A 30 -12.72 11.69 15.24
C LYS A 30 -13.40 12.70 16.16
N LYS A 31 -12.90 12.85 17.39
CA LYS A 31 -13.46 13.76 18.40
C LYS A 31 -13.38 15.23 17.95
N GLU A 32 -12.27 15.62 17.34
CA GLU A 32 -11.98 17.01 16.95
C GLU A 32 -12.26 17.28 15.46
N LYS A 33 -12.76 16.28 14.71
CA LYS A 33 -13.05 16.37 13.26
C LYS A 33 -11.85 16.79 12.41
N LEU A 34 -10.67 16.35 12.81
CA LEU A 34 -9.42 16.65 12.11
C LEU A 34 -9.28 15.82 10.83
N PHE A 35 -8.36 16.21 9.96
CA PHE A 35 -7.99 15.44 8.78
C PHE A 35 -6.47 15.32 8.75
N ILE A 36 -5.97 14.16 9.19
CA ILE A 36 -4.55 13.87 9.32
C ILE A 36 -4.31 12.49 8.72
N LEU A 37 -3.43 12.43 7.72
CA LEU A 37 -3.11 11.21 6.99
C LEU A 37 -1.78 10.62 7.45
N GLU A 38 -0.74 11.47 7.46
CA GLU A 38 0.63 11.08 7.76
C GLU A 38 0.79 10.50 9.16
N GLU A 39 1.47 9.35 9.26
CA GLU A 39 1.69 8.63 10.51
C GLU A 39 2.41 9.52 11.54
N GLU A 40 3.45 10.23 11.11
CA GLU A 40 4.22 11.14 11.97
C GLU A 40 3.34 12.26 12.56
N GLN A 41 2.40 12.80 11.76
CA GLN A 41 1.47 13.81 12.23
C GLN A 41 0.45 13.24 13.22
N LYS A 42 0.01 11.98 13.03
CA LYS A 42 -0.85 11.26 13.98
C LYS A 42 -0.13 11.07 15.32
N ILE A 43 1.13 10.65 15.30
CA ILE A 43 1.94 10.52 16.53
C ILE A 43 2.10 11.88 17.21
N ARG A 44 2.42 12.94 16.44
CA ARG A 44 2.56 14.30 16.99
C ARG A 44 1.27 14.80 17.64
N LEU A 45 0.11 14.50 17.05
CA LEU A 45 -1.19 14.84 17.63
C LEU A 45 -1.35 14.20 19.01
N VAL A 46 -1.06 12.90 19.12
CA VAL A 46 -1.22 12.14 20.36
C VAL A 46 -0.27 12.64 21.44
N VAL A 47 1.00 12.88 21.09
CA VAL A 47 1.99 13.44 22.01
C VAL A 47 1.48 14.75 22.60
N ASN A 48 0.97 15.65 21.75
CA ASN A 48 0.45 16.94 22.21
C ASN A 48 -0.85 16.83 23.02
N ARG A 49 -1.77 15.93 22.65
CA ARG A 49 -3.07 15.78 23.32
C ARG A 49 -3.00 15.06 24.66
N LEU A 50 -2.10 14.10 24.79
CA LEU A 50 -1.83 13.40 26.05
C LEU A 50 -0.77 14.13 26.90
N GLY A 51 -0.08 15.12 26.33
CA GLY A 51 1.02 15.82 26.97
C GLY A 51 2.14 14.86 27.36
N LEU A 52 2.51 13.92 26.48
CA LEU A 52 3.53 12.90 26.75
C LEU A 52 4.93 13.51 26.96
N ASP A 53 5.11 14.75 26.54
CA ASP A 53 6.32 15.54 26.63
C ASP A 53 6.36 16.47 27.87
N SER A 54 5.37 16.38 28.77
CA SER A 54 5.28 17.25 29.96
C SER A 54 6.44 17.10 30.96
N LEU A 55 6.99 15.90 31.11
CA LEU A 55 8.11 15.64 32.03
C LEU A 55 9.47 15.57 31.34
N SER A 56 9.51 14.99 30.14
CA SER A 56 10.71 14.88 29.32
C SER A 56 10.34 14.78 27.84
N PRO A 57 11.21 15.20 26.90
CA PRO A 57 10.91 15.12 25.47
C PRO A 57 10.56 13.69 25.05
N PHE A 58 9.41 13.54 24.37
CA PHE A 58 9.01 12.26 23.80
C PHE A 58 9.67 12.08 22.43
N HIS A 59 10.65 11.19 22.33
CA HIS A 59 11.30 10.81 21.07
C HIS A 59 10.64 9.55 20.50
N PRO A 60 9.78 9.63 19.47
CA PRO A 60 9.01 8.49 18.99
C PRO A 60 9.88 7.32 18.52
N ARG A 61 10.99 7.63 17.84
CA ARG A 61 11.95 6.63 17.31
C ARG A 61 12.66 5.81 18.39
N GLU A 62 12.65 6.28 19.63
CA GLU A 62 13.27 5.59 20.77
C GLU A 62 12.26 4.97 21.74
N ARG A 63 10.96 5.22 21.53
CA ARG A 63 9.90 4.83 22.48
C ARG A 63 8.86 3.90 21.85
N ILE A 64 8.71 3.95 20.53
CA ILE A 64 7.81 3.07 19.79
C ILE A 64 8.57 1.82 19.38
N ILE A 65 8.03 0.64 19.74
CA ILE A 65 8.69 -0.65 19.54
C ILE A 65 9.00 -0.90 18.07
N GLU A 66 8.03 -0.68 17.19
CA GLU A 66 8.15 -0.95 15.75
C GLU A 66 9.22 -0.08 15.10
N TYR A 67 9.31 1.21 15.46
CA TYR A 67 10.36 2.10 14.95
C TYR A 67 11.76 1.71 15.42
N LEU A 68 11.90 1.18 16.64
CA LEU A 68 13.17 0.67 17.15
C LEU A 68 13.64 -0.56 16.37
N VAL A 69 12.72 -1.43 15.99
CA VAL A 69 13.01 -2.62 15.18
C VAL A 69 13.39 -2.21 13.75
N GLU A 70 12.61 -1.33 13.12
CA GLU A 70 12.88 -0.82 11.77
C GLU A 70 14.24 -0.11 11.67
N ALA A 71 14.62 0.67 12.70
CA ALA A 71 15.93 1.32 12.76
C ALA A 71 17.12 0.35 12.88
N GLY A 72 16.86 -0.89 13.33
CA GLY A 72 17.87 -1.96 13.45
C GLY A 72 18.00 -2.83 12.20
N GLU A 73 17.09 -2.72 11.22
CA GLU A 73 17.17 -3.49 9.99
C GLU A 73 18.24 -2.93 9.04
N VAL A 74 19.22 -3.77 8.68
CA VAL A 74 20.38 -3.38 7.87
C VAL A 74 20.08 -3.36 6.37
N ASP A 75 19.01 -4.03 5.92
CA ASP A 75 18.58 -4.08 4.52
C ASP A 75 17.16 -3.55 4.38
N GLY A 76 17.03 -2.26 4.06
CA GLY A 76 15.73 -1.59 3.82
C GLY A 76 15.02 -2.02 2.53
N GLY A 77 15.41 -3.16 1.95
CA GLY A 77 14.80 -3.74 0.76
C GLY A 77 15.07 -2.97 -0.52
N LEU A 78 14.24 -3.22 -1.52
CA LEU A 78 14.22 -2.50 -2.79
C LEU A 78 13.63 -1.10 -2.62
N VAL A 79 12.67 -0.93 -1.72
CA VAL A 79 11.97 0.34 -1.47
C VAL A 79 12.91 1.42 -0.93
N ALA A 80 13.89 1.06 -0.09
CA ALA A 80 14.87 2.03 0.42
C ALA A 80 15.95 2.43 -0.60
N LYS A 81 16.03 1.78 -1.77
CA LYS A 81 17.03 2.13 -2.79
C LYS A 81 16.64 3.42 -3.49
N PRO A 82 17.61 4.29 -3.85
CA PRO A 82 17.33 5.41 -4.74
C PRO A 82 16.67 4.92 -6.04
N LEU A 83 15.71 5.68 -6.58
CA LEU A 83 14.95 5.28 -7.77
C LEU A 83 15.85 4.83 -8.94
N GLY A 84 16.93 5.55 -9.20
CA GLY A 84 17.89 5.18 -10.24
C GLY A 84 18.60 3.84 -9.99
N ALA A 85 18.81 3.46 -8.73
CA ALA A 85 19.34 2.15 -8.37
C ALA A 85 18.29 1.05 -8.51
N PHE A 86 17.03 1.31 -8.13
CA PHE A 86 15.91 0.38 -8.36
C PHE A 86 15.75 0.05 -9.85
N VAL A 87 15.71 1.07 -10.71
CA VAL A 87 15.57 0.90 -12.17
C VAL A 87 16.73 0.09 -12.75
N ARG A 88 17.98 0.38 -12.34
CA ARG A 88 19.14 -0.41 -12.77
C ARG A 88 19.10 -1.85 -12.28
N ALA A 89 18.58 -2.10 -11.07
CA ALA A 89 18.42 -3.45 -10.55
C ALA A 89 17.39 -4.25 -11.35
N VAL A 90 16.26 -3.64 -11.73
CA VAL A 90 15.25 -4.27 -12.62
C VAL A 90 15.85 -4.61 -13.99
N GLY A 91 16.70 -3.74 -14.53
CA GLY A 91 17.39 -3.96 -15.81
C GLY A 91 18.63 -4.87 -15.74
N ALA A 92 18.99 -5.37 -14.55
CA ALA A 92 20.19 -6.18 -14.38
C ALA A 92 19.97 -7.64 -14.82
N ARG A 93 21.07 -8.37 -15.04
CA ARG A 93 21.03 -9.82 -15.30
C ARG A 93 20.82 -10.60 -13.99
N SER A 94 19.65 -10.43 -13.37
CA SER A 94 19.24 -11.13 -12.15
C SER A 94 17.81 -11.67 -12.28
N ALA A 95 17.44 -12.65 -11.45
CA ALA A 95 16.08 -13.19 -11.41
C ALA A 95 15.10 -12.31 -10.62
N ALA A 96 15.60 -11.41 -9.78
CA ALA A 96 14.85 -10.42 -9.01
C ALA A 96 15.68 -9.13 -8.86
N PRO A 97 15.06 -7.94 -8.74
CA PRO A 97 13.62 -7.67 -8.79
C PRO A 97 13.00 -7.88 -10.18
N GLY A 98 11.75 -8.33 -10.23
CA GLY A 98 11.05 -8.72 -11.46
C GLY A 98 9.79 -7.91 -11.76
N GLY A 99 8.96 -8.47 -12.65
CA GLY A 99 7.71 -7.84 -13.09
C GLY A 99 6.71 -7.60 -11.95
N GLY A 100 6.66 -8.46 -10.93
CA GLY A 100 5.79 -8.27 -9.76
C GLY A 100 6.17 -7.02 -8.95
N SER A 101 7.45 -6.88 -8.58
CA SER A 101 7.97 -5.66 -7.94
C SER A 101 7.69 -4.38 -8.75
N VAL A 102 7.87 -4.42 -10.09
CA VAL A 102 7.56 -3.25 -10.96
C VAL A 102 6.06 -2.96 -10.99
N SER A 103 5.22 -3.99 -10.98
CA SER A 103 3.75 -3.82 -10.94
C SER A 103 3.32 -3.17 -9.64
N ALA A 104 3.91 -3.57 -8.51
CA ALA A 104 3.66 -2.98 -7.20
C ALA A 104 4.07 -1.51 -7.16
N ALA A 105 5.27 -1.20 -7.67
CA ALA A 105 5.75 0.18 -7.79
C ALA A 105 4.85 1.03 -8.69
N ALA A 106 4.37 0.48 -9.82
CA ALA A 106 3.44 1.18 -10.70
C ALA A 106 2.11 1.48 -10.00
N GLY A 107 1.55 0.50 -9.28
CA GLY A 107 0.33 0.68 -8.49
C GLY A 107 0.50 1.74 -7.40
N ALA A 108 1.62 1.69 -6.66
CA ALA A 108 1.96 2.66 -5.64
C ALA A 108 2.05 4.09 -6.19
N LEU A 109 2.73 4.29 -7.32
CA LEU A 109 2.82 5.59 -7.99
C LEU A 109 1.44 6.08 -8.48
N GLY A 110 0.60 5.18 -9.00
CA GLY A 110 -0.77 5.51 -9.41
C GLY A 110 -1.63 5.95 -8.22
N ALA A 111 -1.55 5.24 -7.09
CA ALA A 111 -2.25 5.61 -5.86
C ALA A 111 -1.71 6.92 -5.27
N ALA A 112 -0.38 7.13 -5.29
CA ALA A 112 0.25 8.36 -4.85
C ALA A 112 -0.25 9.59 -5.63
N LEU A 113 -0.37 9.48 -6.96
CA LEU A 113 -0.96 10.53 -7.79
C LEU A 113 -2.43 10.78 -7.42
N GLY A 114 -3.23 9.74 -7.21
CA GLY A 114 -4.62 9.90 -6.72
C GLY A 114 -4.71 10.67 -5.39
N SER A 115 -3.84 10.33 -4.44
CA SER A 115 -3.72 11.02 -3.15
C SER A 115 -3.31 12.49 -3.32
N MET A 116 -2.25 12.74 -4.09
CA MET A 116 -1.71 14.06 -4.38
C MET A 116 -2.75 14.97 -5.04
N VAL A 117 -3.50 14.49 -6.03
CA VAL A 117 -4.55 15.26 -6.69
C VAL A 117 -5.68 15.63 -5.72
N GLY A 118 -6.08 14.69 -4.85
CA GLY A 118 -7.07 14.97 -3.82
C GLY A 118 -6.59 16.06 -2.86
N LEU A 119 -5.32 15.98 -2.41
CA LEU A 119 -4.69 17.00 -1.56
C LEU A 119 -4.58 18.36 -2.27
N MET A 120 -4.26 18.38 -3.56
CA MET A 120 -4.20 19.61 -4.36
C MET A 120 -5.56 20.30 -4.54
N SER A 121 -6.63 19.56 -4.27
CA SER A 121 -8.04 19.98 -4.33
C SER A 121 -8.66 20.15 -2.93
N TYR A 122 -7.89 20.00 -1.85
CA TYR A 122 -8.32 20.07 -0.45
C TYR A 122 -7.72 21.28 0.27
N GLY A 123 -8.47 21.89 1.19
CA GLY A 123 -7.94 22.91 2.12
C GLY A 123 -7.63 24.27 1.49
N LYS A 124 -8.00 24.48 0.22
CA LYS A 124 -7.91 25.77 -0.46
C LYS A 124 -9.27 26.43 -0.49
N ARG A 125 -9.32 27.74 -0.22
CA ARG A 125 -10.58 28.52 -0.19
C ARG A 125 -11.44 28.37 -1.45
N GLN A 126 -10.81 28.26 -2.62
CA GLN A 126 -11.53 28.06 -3.89
C GLN A 126 -12.18 26.68 -4.05
N PHE A 127 -11.86 25.71 -3.18
CA PHE A 127 -12.35 24.33 -3.22
C PHE A 127 -13.03 23.92 -1.91
N GLU A 128 -13.45 24.87 -1.08
CA GLU A 128 -14.03 24.61 0.24
C GLU A 128 -15.28 23.70 0.18
N ASP A 129 -16.10 23.84 -0.86
CA ASP A 129 -17.27 22.97 -1.09
C ASP A 129 -16.88 21.51 -1.39
N LEU A 130 -15.63 21.27 -1.82
CA LEU A 130 -15.11 19.94 -2.13
C LEU A 130 -14.42 19.28 -0.93
N ASP A 131 -14.15 20.00 0.16
CA ASP A 131 -13.46 19.46 1.34
C ASP A 131 -14.12 18.18 1.88
N PRO A 132 -15.46 18.11 2.07
CA PRO A 132 -16.13 16.89 2.52
C PRO A 132 -15.98 15.71 1.56
N ILE A 133 -15.83 15.98 0.26
CA ILE A 133 -15.60 14.97 -0.78
C ILE A 133 -14.15 14.50 -0.70
N MET A 134 -13.19 15.43 -0.70
CA MET A 134 -11.76 15.11 -0.67
C MET A 134 -11.35 14.35 0.59
N ARG A 135 -11.92 14.70 1.76
CA ARG A 135 -11.71 13.95 3.01
C ARG A 135 -12.12 12.47 2.93
N LYS A 136 -13.02 12.11 2.01
CA LYS A 136 -13.43 10.72 1.76
C LYS A 136 -12.56 10.06 0.68
N LEU A 137 -12.14 10.81 -0.33
CA LEU A 137 -11.43 10.26 -1.50
C LEU A 137 -9.94 10.08 -1.27
N ILE A 138 -9.28 10.95 -0.50
CA ILE A 138 -7.82 10.89 -0.29
C ILE A 138 -7.39 9.65 0.53
N PRO A 139 -8.03 9.30 1.68
CA PRO A 139 -7.51 8.22 2.53
C PRO A 139 -7.36 6.86 1.84
N PRO A 140 -8.31 6.39 1.00
CA PRO A 140 -8.13 5.13 0.27
C PRO A 140 -6.87 5.11 -0.61
N PHE A 141 -6.54 6.22 -1.27
CA PHE A 141 -5.34 6.31 -2.10
C PHE A 141 -4.06 6.33 -1.27
N HIS A 142 -4.03 7.12 -0.19
CA HIS A 142 -2.88 7.19 0.72
C HIS A 142 -2.60 5.82 1.36
N GLN A 143 -3.63 5.14 1.86
CA GLN A 143 -3.49 3.80 2.41
C GLN A 143 -3.01 2.78 1.36
N ALA A 144 -3.61 2.78 0.18
CA ALA A 144 -3.20 1.86 -0.87
C ALA A 144 -1.77 2.13 -1.36
N MET A 145 -1.33 3.39 -1.39
CA MET A 145 0.05 3.75 -1.71
C MET A 145 1.02 3.07 -0.73
N GLU A 146 0.84 3.24 0.58
CA GLU A 146 1.70 2.62 1.61
C GLU A 146 1.72 1.09 1.50
N GLU A 147 0.55 0.47 1.34
CA GLU A 147 0.44 -0.98 1.22
C GLU A 147 1.09 -1.52 -0.06
N LEU A 148 0.94 -0.82 -1.19
CA LEU A 148 1.53 -1.21 -2.48
C LEU A 148 3.05 -1.00 -2.48
N VAL A 149 3.57 0.01 -1.79
CA VAL A 149 5.01 0.19 -1.55
C VAL A 149 5.57 -1.04 -0.83
N ALA A 150 4.93 -1.49 0.25
CA ALA A 150 5.37 -2.68 0.99
C ALA A 150 5.30 -3.97 0.15
N MET A 151 4.43 -4.03 -0.87
CA MET A 151 4.34 -5.17 -1.79
C MET A 151 5.52 -5.28 -2.76
N VAL A 152 6.29 -4.21 -3.00
CA VAL A 152 7.49 -4.23 -3.87
C VAL A 152 8.50 -5.26 -3.38
N ASP A 153 8.74 -5.29 -2.06
CA ASP A 153 9.62 -6.24 -1.42
C ASP A 153 8.95 -7.60 -1.17
N ALA A 154 7.64 -7.62 -0.98
CA ALA A 154 6.89 -8.86 -0.77
C ALA A 154 7.03 -9.82 -1.96
N ASP A 155 7.05 -9.30 -3.19
CA ASP A 155 7.27 -10.09 -4.41
C ASP A 155 8.65 -10.76 -4.41
N SER A 156 9.69 -9.98 -4.09
CA SER A 156 11.06 -10.49 -4.03
C SER A 156 11.25 -11.53 -2.91
N ARG A 157 10.61 -11.33 -1.75
CA ARG A 157 10.59 -12.31 -0.66
C ARG A 157 9.85 -13.59 -1.06
N ALA A 158 8.68 -13.48 -1.67
CA ALA A 158 7.90 -14.65 -2.11
C ALA A 158 8.66 -15.48 -3.15
N PHE A 159 9.33 -14.83 -4.11
CA PHE A 159 10.20 -15.49 -5.07
C PHE A 159 11.37 -16.20 -4.39
N SER A 160 12.00 -15.55 -3.41
CA SER A 160 13.12 -16.12 -2.66
C SER A 160 12.69 -17.36 -1.87
N SER A 161 11.53 -17.32 -1.21
CA SER A 161 10.97 -18.47 -0.50
C SER A 161 10.67 -19.65 -1.43
N TYR A 162 10.16 -19.39 -2.64
CA TYR A 162 9.95 -20.45 -3.64
C TYR A 162 11.28 -21.09 -4.09
N MET A 163 12.31 -20.27 -4.32
CA MET A 163 13.65 -20.76 -4.69
C MET A 163 14.28 -21.61 -3.58
N GLU A 164 14.11 -21.24 -2.31
CA GLU A 164 14.58 -22.05 -1.18
C GLU A 164 13.82 -23.39 -1.09
N ALA A 165 12.50 -23.40 -1.33
CA ALA A 165 11.74 -24.65 -1.40
C ALA A 165 12.23 -25.58 -2.52
N MET A 166 12.67 -25.03 -3.65
CA MET A 166 13.25 -25.85 -4.74
C MET A 166 14.57 -26.54 -4.36
N LYS A 167 15.35 -25.96 -3.44
CA LYS A 167 16.64 -26.48 -2.97
C LYS A 167 16.54 -27.57 -1.90
N LEU A 168 15.33 -27.84 -1.38
CA LEU A 168 15.14 -28.88 -0.38
C LEU A 168 15.62 -30.27 -0.86
N PRO A 169 16.12 -31.14 0.03
CA PRO A 169 16.53 -32.50 -0.29
C PRO A 169 15.41 -33.32 -0.98
N LYS A 170 15.82 -34.34 -1.73
CA LYS A 170 14.92 -35.18 -2.55
C LYS A 170 15.36 -36.64 -2.62
N ASN A 171 16.16 -37.09 -1.65
CA ASN A 171 16.81 -38.40 -1.68
C ASN A 171 15.91 -39.51 -1.14
N THR A 172 14.99 -39.18 -0.22
CA THR A 172 14.01 -40.13 0.32
C THR A 172 12.58 -39.82 -0.17
N PRO A 173 11.66 -40.79 -0.16
CA PRO A 173 10.24 -40.54 -0.47
C PRO A 173 9.61 -39.47 0.44
N GLU A 174 9.94 -39.48 1.72
CA GLU A 174 9.47 -38.49 2.71
C GLU A 174 10.00 -37.08 2.40
N GLU A 175 11.28 -36.97 1.99
CA GLU A 175 11.87 -35.70 1.56
C GLU A 175 11.21 -35.18 0.27
N GLN A 176 10.89 -36.08 -0.68
CA GLN A 176 10.22 -35.71 -1.93
C GLN A 176 8.80 -35.18 -1.68
N GLU A 177 8.05 -35.81 -0.78
CA GLU A 177 6.71 -35.36 -0.41
C GLU A 177 6.76 -34.00 0.31
N ARG A 178 7.65 -33.86 1.30
CA ARG A 178 7.84 -32.59 2.03
C ARG A 178 8.28 -31.45 1.11
N ARG A 179 9.20 -31.72 0.19
CA ARG A 179 9.65 -30.77 -0.84
C ARG A 179 8.49 -30.35 -1.74
N THR A 180 7.68 -31.30 -2.19
CA THR A 180 6.53 -31.01 -3.07
C THR A 180 5.49 -30.16 -2.35
N ALA A 181 5.16 -30.49 -1.10
CA ALA A 181 4.25 -29.71 -0.28
C ALA A 181 4.77 -28.28 -0.04
N ALA A 182 6.05 -28.12 0.28
CA ALA A 182 6.69 -26.82 0.46
C ALA A 182 6.69 -25.99 -0.83
N MET A 183 6.97 -26.60 -1.98
CA MET A 183 6.91 -25.93 -3.30
C MET A 183 5.49 -25.48 -3.63
N GLN A 184 4.48 -26.32 -3.43
CA GLN A 184 3.08 -25.97 -3.69
C GLN A 184 2.60 -24.85 -2.78
N GLN A 185 2.99 -24.87 -1.50
CA GLN A 185 2.68 -23.77 -0.57
C GLN A 185 3.41 -22.47 -0.97
N GLY A 186 4.69 -22.57 -1.37
CA GLY A 186 5.46 -21.43 -1.87
C GLY A 186 4.82 -20.79 -3.11
N LEU A 187 4.33 -21.59 -4.05
CA LEU A 187 3.58 -21.11 -5.22
C LEU A 187 2.28 -20.42 -4.84
N LYS A 188 1.52 -20.98 -3.89
CA LYS A 188 0.28 -20.33 -3.39
C LYS A 188 0.57 -18.97 -2.76
N THR A 189 1.65 -18.86 -1.99
CA THR A 189 2.13 -17.56 -1.45
C THR A 189 2.57 -16.61 -2.56
N ALA A 190 3.32 -17.09 -3.55
CA ALA A 190 3.78 -16.29 -4.69
C ALA A 190 2.63 -15.80 -5.58
N VAL A 191 1.51 -16.53 -5.67
CA VAL A 191 0.27 -16.07 -6.31
C VAL A 191 -0.45 -15.04 -5.44
N GLY A 192 -0.38 -15.18 -4.12
CA GLY A 192 -1.05 -14.31 -3.16
C GLY A 192 -0.63 -12.84 -3.26
N VAL A 193 0.67 -12.56 -3.47
CA VAL A 193 1.20 -11.19 -3.58
C VAL A 193 0.61 -10.41 -4.78
N PRO A 194 0.74 -10.88 -6.04
CA PRO A 194 0.16 -10.19 -7.19
C PRO A 194 -1.38 -10.22 -7.17
N TYR A 195 -2.01 -11.25 -6.60
CA TYR A 195 -3.47 -11.21 -6.38
C TYR A 195 -3.87 -10.07 -5.43
N GLY A 196 -3.19 -9.93 -4.29
CA GLY A 196 -3.43 -8.85 -3.32
C GLY A 196 -3.20 -7.46 -3.92
N LEU A 197 -2.20 -7.32 -4.80
CA LEU A 197 -1.99 -6.10 -5.58
C LEU A 197 -3.21 -5.78 -6.44
N ALA A 198 -3.67 -6.73 -7.25
CA ALA A 198 -4.82 -6.53 -8.14
C ALA A 198 -6.09 -6.19 -7.34
N GLU A 199 -6.32 -6.86 -6.22
CA GLU A 199 -7.46 -6.62 -5.33
C GLU A 199 -7.40 -5.21 -4.72
N LYS A 200 -6.22 -4.79 -4.25
CA LYS A 200 -6.00 -3.46 -3.67
C LYS A 200 -6.26 -2.35 -4.69
N VAL A 201 -5.70 -2.49 -5.90
CA VAL A 201 -5.89 -1.52 -6.98
C VAL A 201 -7.34 -1.48 -7.44
N SER A 202 -8.02 -2.64 -7.54
CA SER A 202 -9.43 -2.71 -7.96
C SER A 202 -10.34 -1.93 -7.02
N GLY A 203 -10.04 -1.93 -5.71
CA GLY A 203 -10.76 -1.13 -4.71
C GLY A 203 -10.66 0.39 -4.91
N LEU A 204 -9.72 0.90 -5.72
CA LEU A 204 -9.51 2.33 -5.93
C LEU A 204 -10.35 2.91 -7.08
N TRP A 205 -10.87 2.09 -8.00
CA TRP A 205 -11.59 2.59 -9.18
C TRP A 205 -12.81 3.46 -8.84
N PRO A 206 -13.65 3.16 -7.84
CA PRO A 206 -14.76 4.03 -7.47
C PRO A 206 -14.28 5.41 -7.01
N ALA A 207 -13.25 5.45 -6.15
CA ALA A 207 -12.68 6.70 -5.66
C ALA A 207 -12.02 7.51 -6.77
N LEU A 208 -11.35 6.85 -7.73
CA LEU A 208 -10.68 7.53 -8.85
C LEU A 208 -11.68 8.12 -9.84
N LYS A 209 -12.78 7.42 -10.12
CA LYS A 209 -13.89 7.94 -10.95
C LYS A 209 -14.50 9.19 -10.32
N GLU A 210 -14.68 9.18 -9.00
CA GLU A 210 -15.21 10.34 -8.29
C GLU A 210 -14.21 11.50 -8.23
N LEU A 211 -12.94 11.19 -7.97
CA LEU A 211 -11.86 12.18 -8.00
C LEU A 211 -11.79 12.86 -9.38
N ALA A 212 -11.91 12.11 -10.47
CA ALA A 212 -11.91 12.65 -11.83
C ALA A 212 -13.05 13.65 -12.09
N ARG A 213 -14.19 13.55 -11.39
CA ARG A 213 -15.31 14.50 -11.50
C ARG A 213 -15.06 15.81 -10.77
N HIS A 214 -14.36 15.76 -9.65
CA HIS A 214 -14.27 16.88 -8.71
C HIS A 214 -12.88 17.51 -8.59
N CYS A 215 -11.82 16.83 -9.04
CA CYS A 215 -10.46 17.31 -8.84
C CYS A 215 -10.20 18.67 -9.50
N ASN A 216 -9.19 19.36 -8.99
CA ASN A 216 -8.60 20.52 -9.65
C ASN A 216 -8.18 20.15 -11.08
N LEU A 217 -8.70 20.88 -12.07
CA LEU A 217 -8.41 20.64 -13.49
C LEU A 217 -6.96 20.89 -13.87
N ALA A 218 -6.23 21.71 -13.11
CA ALA A 218 -4.78 21.86 -13.30
C ALA A 218 -4.01 20.53 -13.09
N CYS A 219 -4.60 19.58 -12.35
CA CYS A 219 -4.04 18.25 -12.12
C CYS A 219 -4.64 17.18 -13.05
N LYS A 220 -5.29 17.57 -14.16
CA LYS A 220 -5.91 16.63 -15.10
C LYS A 220 -4.92 15.57 -15.59
N SER A 221 -3.72 15.99 -15.99
CA SER A 221 -2.66 15.08 -16.46
C SER A 221 -2.26 14.06 -15.39
N ASP A 222 -2.22 14.49 -14.12
CA ASP A 222 -1.83 13.63 -13.00
C ASP A 222 -2.85 12.50 -12.79
N VAL A 223 -4.15 12.78 -12.92
CA VAL A 223 -5.20 11.76 -12.84
C VAL A 223 -5.17 10.81 -14.04
N GLN A 224 -4.85 11.32 -15.25
CA GLN A 224 -4.72 10.47 -16.44
C GLN A 224 -3.57 9.47 -16.27
N VAL A 225 -2.41 9.93 -15.78
CA VAL A 225 -1.27 9.07 -15.47
C VAL A 225 -1.63 8.11 -14.34
N ALA A 226 -2.30 8.56 -13.28
CA ALA A 226 -2.75 7.70 -12.18
C ALA A 226 -3.59 6.52 -12.69
N ALA A 227 -4.59 6.79 -13.54
CA ALA A 227 -5.46 5.76 -14.12
C ALA A 227 -4.66 4.72 -14.92
N LYS A 228 -3.72 5.17 -15.76
CA LYS A 228 -2.90 4.28 -16.58
C LYS A 228 -1.88 3.47 -15.77
N MET A 229 -1.32 4.07 -14.70
CA MET A 229 -0.40 3.38 -13.79
C MET A 229 -1.11 2.28 -13.00
N LEU A 230 -2.31 2.57 -12.47
CA LEU A 230 -3.15 1.58 -11.79
C LEU A 230 -3.59 0.46 -12.74
N GLU A 231 -3.96 0.79 -13.98
CA GLU A 231 -4.29 -0.20 -15.01
C GLU A 231 -3.09 -1.12 -15.28
N ALA A 232 -1.91 -0.54 -15.57
CA ALA A 232 -0.69 -1.30 -15.84
C ALA A 232 -0.29 -2.22 -14.67
N ALA A 233 -0.50 -1.76 -13.43
CA ALA A 233 -0.26 -2.56 -12.23
C ALA A 233 -1.15 -3.83 -12.20
N VAL A 234 -2.44 -3.72 -12.55
CA VAL A 234 -3.35 -4.87 -12.63
C VAL A 234 -2.98 -5.81 -13.77
N PHE A 235 -2.56 -5.29 -14.93
CA PHE A 235 -2.04 -6.13 -16.02
C PHE A 235 -0.82 -6.93 -15.56
N GLY A 236 0.13 -6.27 -14.89
CA GLY A 236 1.30 -6.91 -14.34
C GLY A 236 0.96 -7.99 -13.31
N ALA A 237 0.06 -7.69 -12.37
CA ALA A 237 -0.47 -8.70 -11.43
C ALA A 237 -1.13 -9.88 -12.15
N TYR A 238 -1.97 -9.62 -13.15
CA TYR A 238 -2.62 -10.66 -13.95
C TYR A 238 -1.61 -11.62 -14.58
N PHE A 239 -0.56 -11.09 -15.22
CA PHE A 239 0.46 -11.93 -15.83
C PHE A 239 1.27 -12.72 -14.80
N ASN A 240 1.61 -12.11 -13.66
CA ASN A 240 2.35 -12.77 -12.57
C ASN A 240 1.52 -13.86 -11.86
N VAL A 241 0.21 -13.64 -11.67
CA VAL A 241 -0.69 -14.70 -11.19
C VAL A 241 -0.75 -15.82 -12.22
N THR A 242 -1.02 -15.50 -13.48
CA THR A 242 -1.26 -16.50 -14.53
C THR A 242 -0.04 -17.38 -14.79
N ILE A 243 1.18 -16.84 -14.72
CA ILE A 243 2.40 -17.65 -14.89
C ILE A 243 2.58 -18.64 -13.73
N ASN A 244 2.41 -18.20 -12.48
CA ASN A 244 2.58 -19.04 -11.30
C ASN A 244 1.46 -20.09 -11.14
N LEU A 245 0.24 -19.80 -11.62
CA LEU A 245 -0.86 -20.76 -11.61
C LEU A 245 -0.58 -22.02 -12.44
N LYS A 246 0.32 -21.96 -13.45
CA LYS A 246 0.64 -23.12 -14.30
C LYS A 246 1.24 -24.27 -13.50
N ASP A 247 2.06 -23.93 -12.50
CA ASP A 247 2.83 -24.88 -11.70
C ASP A 247 2.09 -25.36 -10.44
N ILE A 248 0.89 -24.82 -10.17
CA ILE A 248 0.02 -25.28 -9.10
C ILE A 248 -0.74 -26.53 -9.54
N ALA A 249 -0.85 -27.53 -8.66
CA ALA A 249 -1.59 -28.77 -8.90
C ALA A 249 -3.08 -28.69 -8.51
N ASP A 250 -3.43 -27.79 -7.59
CA ASP A 250 -4.80 -27.60 -7.09
C ASP A 250 -5.69 -26.90 -8.15
N ASP A 251 -6.40 -27.70 -8.95
CA ASP A 251 -7.28 -27.22 -10.02
C ASP A 251 -8.41 -26.31 -9.55
N LYS A 252 -8.94 -26.55 -8.34
CA LYS A 252 -9.99 -25.70 -7.77
C LYS A 252 -9.41 -24.32 -7.49
N PHE A 253 -8.24 -24.25 -6.86
CA PHE A 253 -7.55 -22.99 -6.60
C PHE A 253 -7.23 -22.25 -7.91
N LYS A 254 -6.72 -22.95 -8.93
CA LYS A 254 -6.42 -22.35 -10.25
C LYS A 254 -7.63 -21.71 -10.89
N ARG A 255 -8.75 -22.43 -10.96
CA ARG A 255 -9.99 -21.93 -11.58
C ARG A 255 -10.50 -20.68 -10.86
N VAL A 256 -10.56 -20.72 -9.53
CA VAL A 256 -11.03 -19.58 -8.73
C VAL A 256 -10.12 -18.36 -8.91
N MET A 257 -8.80 -18.54 -8.79
CA MET A 257 -7.87 -17.42 -8.91
C MET A 257 -7.83 -16.84 -10.32
N SER A 258 -7.85 -17.70 -11.35
CA SER A 258 -7.89 -17.28 -12.75
C SER A 258 -9.14 -16.46 -13.07
N GLN A 259 -10.32 -16.89 -12.59
CA GLN A 259 -11.56 -16.14 -12.76
C GLN A 259 -11.51 -14.77 -12.08
N LYS A 260 -11.06 -14.73 -10.81
CA LYS A 260 -10.97 -13.48 -10.05
C LYS A 260 -10.04 -12.47 -10.72
N VAL A 261 -8.82 -12.88 -11.07
CA VAL A 261 -7.83 -11.96 -11.65
C VAL A 261 -8.22 -11.50 -13.06
N SER A 262 -8.90 -12.35 -13.84
CA SER A 262 -9.45 -11.96 -15.13
C SER A 262 -10.57 -10.92 -14.99
N GLY A 263 -11.44 -11.08 -13.97
CA GLY A 263 -12.47 -10.09 -13.65
C GLY A 263 -11.87 -8.73 -13.27
N MET A 264 -10.85 -8.72 -12.41
CA MET A 264 -10.13 -7.49 -12.02
C MET A 264 -9.43 -6.82 -13.21
N LEU A 265 -8.88 -7.61 -14.15
CA LEU A 265 -8.26 -7.08 -15.36
C LEU A 265 -9.28 -6.35 -16.25
N GLU A 266 -10.45 -6.94 -16.46
CA GLU A 266 -11.51 -6.29 -17.24
C GLU A 266 -12.06 -5.05 -16.53
N GLU A 267 -12.22 -5.11 -15.20
CA GLU A 267 -12.59 -3.94 -14.40
C GLU A 267 -11.55 -2.82 -14.54
N ALA A 268 -10.25 -3.14 -14.53
CA ALA A 268 -9.18 -2.17 -14.67
C ALA A 268 -9.21 -1.45 -16.03
N LYS A 269 -9.39 -2.21 -17.13
CA LYS A 269 -9.54 -1.66 -18.48
C LYS A 269 -10.72 -0.69 -18.57
N GLN A 270 -11.87 -1.12 -18.05
CA GLN A 270 -13.09 -0.31 -18.06
C GLN A 270 -12.98 0.90 -17.13
N GLY A 271 -12.42 0.71 -15.93
CA GLY A 271 -12.21 1.75 -14.93
C GLY A 271 -11.32 2.88 -15.46
N SER A 272 -10.17 2.51 -16.05
CA SER A 272 -9.25 3.44 -16.71
C SER A 272 -9.93 4.21 -17.85
N ALA A 273 -10.63 3.50 -18.76
CA ALA A 273 -11.34 4.15 -19.87
C ALA A 273 -12.41 5.15 -19.41
N VAL A 274 -13.20 4.80 -18.38
CA VAL A 274 -14.21 5.69 -17.81
C VAL A 274 -13.58 6.93 -17.17
N VAL A 275 -12.50 6.77 -16.41
CA VAL A 275 -11.78 7.90 -15.80
C VAL A 275 -11.28 8.87 -16.85
N LEU A 276 -10.62 8.36 -17.90
CA LEU A 276 -10.13 9.20 -19.00
C LEU A 276 -11.27 9.94 -19.72
N ALA A 277 -12.36 9.23 -20.04
CA ALA A 277 -13.53 9.84 -20.68
C ALA A 277 -14.21 10.91 -19.80
N LEU A 278 -14.23 10.73 -18.47
CA LEU A 278 -14.73 11.74 -17.55
C LEU A 278 -13.87 13.01 -17.61
N LEU A 279 -12.54 12.86 -17.58
CA LEU A 279 -11.61 13.99 -17.63
C LEU A 279 -11.66 14.73 -18.98
N ASP A 280 -11.87 14.03 -20.09
CA ASP A 280 -11.98 14.64 -21.42
C ASP A 280 -13.25 15.47 -21.60
N LYS A 281 -14.34 15.07 -20.93
CA LYS A 281 -15.59 15.84 -20.91
C LYS A 281 -15.53 17.09 -20.04
N ARG A 282 -14.56 17.19 -19.12
CA ARG A 282 -14.39 18.38 -18.29
C ARG A 282 -13.63 19.45 -19.07
N VAL A 283 -14.31 20.56 -19.35
CA VAL A 283 -13.71 21.76 -19.95
C VAL A 283 -13.19 22.65 -18.82
N ALA A 284 -12.00 23.24 -19.05
CA ALA A 284 -11.34 24.16 -18.12
C ALA A 284 -12.04 25.53 -18.05
#